data_AF-A0A2T9KDU1-F1
#
_entry.id   AF-A0A2T9KDU1-F1
#
_cell.length_a   1.000
_cell.length_b   1.000
_cell.length_c   1.000
_cell.angle_alpha   90.00
_cell.angle_beta   90.00
_cell.angle_gamma   90.00
#
_symmetry.space_group_name_H-M   'P 1'
#
loop_
_entity.id
_entity.type
_entity.pdbx_description
1 polymer ?
#
loop_
_entity_poly.entity_id
_entity_poly.type
_entity_poly.pdbx_seq_one_letter_code
_entity_poly.pdbx_strand_id
1 'polypeptide(L)'
;MSRTRKLALATALSCLALPLALPGAAAAQSASAPAVATEAVPTLGPKPFIGYFKPMPRARLSTTAWGAKEVGPRDPRNGLEDAAMARWNYWDGQILKGDDGKYRMFASRWDQALGHKAWGQSLGVTAISDTLYGPYRDLGLVWPDNQGGLGHNVTALKMHDGRYAVVVSETRGGDVFVSDSIDGPWTQLGTISLDQSRFQLVKTPGDVALRDTPTATPAKPANFSVMLRSDGAYQIVPRSGQILISRTGILGPYTVMGDSVYRGLDGIPQRDMRAFEDPVVWYSGGWHHIVVNQWRERRAYHLISRDGITGWRVQGLAYEPGADFIRYANGARNHWNKLERPGVVIENGHVVAMTFAVVDTPKDDQTGDNGHGSKIIVVPFDGAAMDRDLAGL
;
A
#
# COMPACT_ATOMS: atom_id res chain seq x y z
N MET A 1 27.68 -65.75 43.45
CA MET A 1 27.04 -67.04 43.16
C MET A 1 25.60 -66.79 42.68
N SER A 2 25.20 -67.45 41.57
CA SER A 2 23.84 -67.76 41.05
C SER A 2 22.78 -66.63 40.94
N ARG A 3 22.34 -66.19 39.74
CA ARG A 3 21.29 -66.78 38.84
C ARG A 3 20.01 -67.19 39.62
N THR A 4 18.78 -66.75 39.30
CA THR A 4 17.94 -67.08 38.11
C THR A 4 16.61 -66.26 38.21
N ARG A 5 16.16 -65.47 37.21
CA ARG A 5 15.02 -65.68 36.24
C ARG A 5 13.79 -66.41 36.83
N LYS A 6 12.49 -66.09 36.64
CA LYS A 6 11.58 -65.35 35.71
C LYS A 6 10.25 -65.11 36.53
N LEU A 7 9.35 -64.16 36.25
CA LEU A 7 8.29 -64.21 35.23
C LEU A 7 7.48 -62.90 35.25
N ALA A 8 6.93 -62.53 34.09
CA ALA A 8 6.20 -61.29 33.82
C ALA A 8 4.76 -61.27 34.37
N LEU A 9 4.28 -60.07 34.70
CA LEU A 9 2.87 -59.69 34.59
C LEU A 9 2.81 -58.27 34.04
N ALA A 10 2.19 -58.12 32.88
CA ALA A 10 1.94 -56.83 32.23
C ALA A 10 0.79 -56.11 32.94
N THR A 11 0.95 -54.82 33.22
CA THR A 11 -0.18 -53.92 33.51
C THR A 11 0.17 -52.55 32.96
N ALA A 12 -0.63 -52.12 31.99
CA ALA A 12 -0.52 -50.83 31.34
C ALA A 12 -0.93 -49.71 32.31
N LEU A 13 -0.04 -48.74 32.53
CA LEU A 13 -0.39 -47.45 33.14
C LEU A 13 -0.45 -46.39 32.04
N SER A 14 -1.66 -45.95 31.75
CA SER A 14 -1.96 -44.80 30.90
C SER A 14 -1.62 -43.52 31.67
N CYS A 15 -0.53 -42.85 31.31
CA CYS A 15 -0.23 -41.49 31.78
C CYS A 15 -1.04 -40.49 30.94
N LEU A 16 -2.01 -39.83 31.56
CA LEU A 16 -2.68 -38.65 30.98
C LEU A 16 -1.69 -37.48 30.94
N ALA A 17 -1.20 -37.18 29.74
CA ALA A 17 -0.57 -35.90 29.44
C ALA A 17 -1.66 -34.88 29.13
N LEU A 18 -1.78 -33.83 29.96
CA LEU A 18 -2.59 -32.65 29.66
C LEU A 18 -1.88 -31.82 28.57
N PRO A 19 -2.51 -31.52 27.43
CA PRO A 19 -1.96 -30.59 26.48
C PRO A 19 -2.24 -29.15 26.93
N LEU A 20 -1.17 -28.34 27.01
CA LEU A 20 -1.25 -26.89 27.03
C LEU A 20 -1.91 -26.43 25.73
N ALA A 21 -3.14 -25.93 25.82
CA ALA A 21 -3.83 -25.29 24.71
C ALA A 21 -3.18 -23.93 24.41
N LEU A 22 -2.44 -23.85 23.31
CA LEU A 22 -2.15 -22.57 22.65
C LEU A 22 -3.47 -22.00 22.11
N PRO A 23 -3.77 -20.70 22.27
CA PRO A 23 -4.93 -20.11 21.63
C PRO A 23 -4.72 -20.17 20.11
N GLY A 24 -5.51 -21.02 19.46
CA GLY A 24 -5.50 -21.22 18.02
C GLY A 24 -5.77 -19.91 17.28
N ALA A 25 -4.91 -19.64 16.31
CA ALA A 25 -5.12 -18.62 15.30
C ALA A 25 -6.49 -18.82 14.61
N ALA A 26 -7.17 -17.70 14.38
CA ALA A 26 -8.50 -17.63 13.79
C ALA A 26 -8.60 -18.44 12.49
N ALA A 27 -9.52 -19.42 12.49
CA ALA A 27 -10.04 -20.06 11.29
C ALA A 27 -11.44 -19.49 11.02
N ALA A 28 -11.59 -18.83 9.85
CA ALA A 28 -12.74 -18.88 8.94
C ALA A 28 -12.79 -17.61 8.07
N GLN A 29 -12.19 -17.66 6.87
CA GLN A 29 -12.60 -16.82 5.73
C GLN A 29 -12.91 -17.74 4.56
N SER A 30 -13.98 -18.51 4.70
CA SER A 30 -14.54 -19.35 3.64
C SER A 30 -16.06 -19.15 3.60
N ALA A 31 -16.50 -17.97 3.19
CA ALA A 31 -17.81 -17.73 2.58
C ALA A 31 -17.89 -16.27 2.16
N SER A 32 -18.46 -16.03 0.98
CA SER A 32 -19.02 -14.71 0.65
C SER A 32 -20.02 -14.33 1.74
N ALA A 33 -19.75 -13.24 2.45
CA ALA A 33 -20.75 -12.63 3.32
C ALA A 33 -22.03 -12.37 2.50
N PRO A 34 -23.23 -12.49 3.09
CA PRO A 34 -24.47 -12.13 2.40
C PRO A 34 -24.32 -10.72 1.84
N ALA A 35 -24.80 -10.51 0.61
CA ALA A 35 -24.75 -9.22 -0.08
C ALA A 35 -25.54 -8.18 0.73
N VAL A 36 -24.87 -7.52 1.66
CA VAL A 36 -25.32 -6.25 2.21
C VAL A 36 -25.38 -5.32 1.01
N ALA A 37 -26.54 -4.71 0.75
CA ALA A 37 -26.70 -3.73 -0.30
C ALA A 37 -25.54 -2.74 -0.22
N THR A 38 -24.76 -2.62 -1.30
CA THR A 38 -23.53 -1.83 -1.31
C THR A 38 -23.92 -0.38 -1.05
N GLU A 39 -23.62 0.14 0.13
CA GLU A 39 -23.99 1.50 0.51
C GLU A 39 -23.34 2.49 -0.46
N ALA A 40 -24.16 3.39 -1.01
CA ALA A 40 -23.71 4.41 -1.93
C ALA A 40 -22.76 5.38 -1.19
N VAL A 41 -21.57 5.58 -1.73
CA VAL A 41 -20.59 6.50 -1.12
C VAL A 41 -20.95 7.94 -1.51
N PRO A 42 -21.10 8.87 -0.55
CA PRO A 42 -21.35 10.27 -0.84
C PRO A 42 -20.30 10.85 -1.79
N THR A 43 -20.76 11.61 -2.79
CA THR A 43 -19.91 12.30 -3.76
C THR A 43 -20.28 13.77 -3.75
N LEU A 44 -19.32 14.65 -3.47
CA LEU A 44 -19.51 16.10 -3.43
C LEU A 44 -19.45 16.72 -4.82
N GLY A 45 -18.49 16.30 -5.64
CA GLY A 45 -18.34 16.72 -7.03
C GLY A 45 -19.35 16.05 -7.98
N PRO A 46 -19.26 16.30 -9.29
CA PRO A 46 -20.20 15.76 -10.28
C PRO A 46 -20.11 14.24 -10.46
N LYS A 47 -19.00 13.61 -10.05
CA LYS A 47 -18.79 12.16 -10.11
C LYS A 47 -17.75 11.69 -9.07
N PRO A 48 -17.82 10.41 -8.63
CA PRO A 48 -16.87 9.84 -7.68
C PRO A 48 -15.47 9.73 -8.29
N PHE A 49 -14.46 9.57 -7.44
CA PHE A 49 -13.05 9.45 -7.84
C PHE A 49 -12.82 8.34 -8.88
N ILE A 50 -13.48 7.18 -8.73
CA ILE A 50 -13.41 6.07 -9.69
C ILE A 50 -13.83 6.48 -11.12
N GLY A 51 -14.66 7.52 -11.26
CA GLY A 51 -15.14 8.06 -12.53
C GLY A 51 -14.12 8.89 -13.32
N TYR A 52 -12.91 9.10 -12.78
CA TYR A 52 -11.81 9.78 -13.46
C TYR A 52 -10.76 8.81 -14.03
N PHE A 53 -10.88 7.50 -13.80
CA PHE A 53 -10.02 6.52 -14.49
C PHE A 53 -10.30 6.49 -15.99
N LYS A 54 -9.23 6.59 -16.77
CA LYS A 54 -9.24 6.50 -18.23
C LYS A 54 -8.92 5.08 -18.69
N PRO A 55 -9.39 4.66 -19.87
CA PRO A 55 -8.98 3.38 -20.44
C PRO A 55 -7.45 3.31 -20.58
N MET A 56 -6.86 2.17 -20.22
CA MET A 56 -5.47 1.83 -20.50
C MET A 56 -5.21 1.85 -22.01
N PRO A 57 -3.97 2.19 -22.45
CA PRO A 57 -3.60 2.17 -23.85
C PRO A 57 -3.90 0.84 -24.54
N ARG A 58 -4.03 0.86 -25.87
CA ARG A 58 -4.16 -0.37 -26.66
C ARG A 58 -2.89 -1.21 -26.47
N ALA A 59 -3.08 -2.47 -26.14
CA ALA A 59 -2.02 -3.44 -25.94
C ALA A 59 -2.40 -4.80 -26.52
N ARG A 60 -1.40 -5.65 -26.77
CA ARG A 60 -1.63 -7.06 -27.09
C ARG A 60 -1.93 -7.80 -25.79
N LEU A 61 -3.21 -8.08 -25.56
CA LEU A 61 -3.65 -8.76 -24.35
C LEU A 61 -3.30 -10.25 -24.43
N SER A 62 -2.84 -10.78 -23.31
CA SER A 62 -2.55 -12.19 -23.12
C SER A 62 -3.67 -12.85 -22.32
N THR A 63 -4.12 -14.01 -22.79
CA THR A 63 -5.02 -14.93 -22.07
C THR A 63 -4.27 -16.08 -21.41
N THR A 64 -2.94 -16.12 -21.56
CA THR A 64 -2.07 -17.18 -21.06
C THR A 64 -0.97 -16.65 -20.15
N ALA A 65 -0.94 -15.33 -19.91
CA ALA A 65 -0.13 -14.80 -18.82
C ALA A 65 -0.65 -15.38 -17.51
N TRP A 66 0.24 -15.59 -16.54
CA TRP A 66 -0.15 -16.11 -15.23
C TRP A 66 -1.27 -15.26 -14.62
N GLY A 67 -2.06 -15.87 -13.75
CA GLY A 67 -3.16 -15.21 -13.08
C GLY A 67 -4.43 -16.07 -13.05
N ALA A 68 -5.26 -15.84 -12.04
CA ALA A 68 -6.60 -16.36 -11.96
C ALA A 68 -7.43 -15.93 -13.19
N LYS A 69 -8.36 -16.80 -13.62
CA LYS A 69 -9.20 -16.57 -14.80
C LYS A 69 -10.02 -15.28 -14.69
N GLU A 70 -10.41 -14.94 -13.47
CA GLU A 70 -11.18 -13.77 -13.09
C GLU A 70 -10.48 -12.45 -13.47
N VAL A 71 -9.14 -12.44 -13.54
CA VAL A 71 -8.38 -11.26 -13.99
C VAL A 71 -8.68 -10.95 -15.46
N GLY A 72 -9.01 -11.94 -16.28
CA GLY A 72 -9.27 -11.77 -17.70
C GLY A 72 -8.03 -11.43 -18.55
N PRO A 73 -8.22 -11.20 -19.87
CA PRO A 73 -7.11 -10.90 -20.77
C PRO A 73 -6.41 -9.59 -20.38
N ARG A 74 -5.09 -9.62 -20.19
CA ARG A 74 -4.31 -8.48 -19.67
C ARG A 74 -3.04 -8.23 -20.46
N ASP A 75 -2.52 -7.02 -20.40
CA ASP A 75 -1.18 -6.69 -20.90
C ASP A 75 -0.12 -7.10 -19.84
N PRO A 76 0.74 -8.11 -20.10
CA PRO A 76 1.83 -8.46 -19.20
C PRO A 76 2.90 -7.36 -19.12
N ARG A 77 2.91 -6.40 -20.07
CA ARG A 77 3.85 -5.28 -20.09
C ARG A 77 3.37 -4.06 -19.31
N ASN A 78 2.15 -4.06 -18.77
CA ASN A 78 1.69 -2.96 -17.94
C ASN A 78 2.36 -3.00 -16.56
N GLY A 79 3.04 -1.92 -16.18
CA GLY A 79 3.71 -1.80 -14.88
C GLY A 79 4.91 -2.74 -14.70
N LEU A 80 5.07 -3.27 -13.48
CA LEU A 80 6.19 -4.12 -13.06
C LEU A 80 5.69 -5.52 -12.74
N GLU A 81 6.24 -6.52 -13.43
CA GLU A 81 5.82 -7.91 -13.36
C GLU A 81 7.02 -8.85 -13.55
N ASP A 82 7.04 -9.96 -12.81
CA ASP A 82 7.80 -11.13 -13.21
C ASP A 82 6.94 -11.95 -14.18
N ALA A 83 7.19 -11.80 -15.47
CA ALA A 83 6.36 -12.39 -16.52
C ALA A 83 6.37 -13.92 -16.49
N ALA A 84 7.43 -14.52 -15.96
CA ALA A 84 7.55 -15.98 -15.83
C ALA A 84 6.95 -16.51 -14.53
N MET A 85 6.57 -15.63 -13.58
CA MET A 85 6.16 -16.01 -12.22
C MET A 85 7.19 -16.94 -11.55
N ALA A 86 8.48 -16.66 -11.76
CA ALA A 86 9.54 -17.61 -11.42
C ALA A 86 10.38 -17.17 -10.22
N ARG A 87 10.36 -15.90 -9.85
CA ARG A 87 11.28 -15.32 -8.87
C ARG A 87 10.63 -14.30 -7.97
N TRP A 88 9.80 -13.40 -8.50
CA TRP A 88 9.39 -12.22 -7.73
C TRP A 88 7.89 -12.00 -7.67
N ASN A 89 7.42 -11.72 -6.46
CA ASN A 89 6.21 -10.96 -6.21
C ASN A 89 6.56 -9.49 -6.05
N TYR A 90 5.81 -8.59 -6.67
CA TYR A 90 6.01 -7.13 -6.56
C TYR A 90 4.88 -6.46 -5.80
N TRP A 91 5.21 -5.38 -5.09
CA TRP A 91 4.29 -4.60 -4.26
C TRP A 91 4.74 -3.14 -4.15
N ASP A 92 3.91 -2.27 -3.58
CA ASP A 92 4.07 -0.81 -3.58
C ASP A 92 3.96 -0.22 -5.01
N GLY A 93 4.85 0.70 -5.40
CA GLY A 93 4.94 1.19 -6.77
C GLY A 93 4.79 2.70 -6.94
N GLN A 94 5.43 3.51 -6.11
CA GLN A 94 5.50 4.95 -6.33
C GLN A 94 6.36 5.24 -7.57
N ILE A 95 5.86 6.05 -8.50
CA ILE A 95 6.60 6.41 -9.71
C ILE A 95 7.06 7.86 -9.64
N LEU A 96 8.31 8.10 -10.02
CA LEU A 96 8.86 9.42 -10.29
C LEU A 96 9.35 9.48 -11.75
N LYS A 97 9.12 10.61 -12.42
CA LYS A 97 9.66 10.90 -13.75
C LYS A 97 11.03 11.57 -13.60
N GLY A 98 12.03 11.05 -14.30
CA GLY A 98 13.36 11.64 -14.37
C GLY A 98 13.42 12.77 -15.39
N ASP A 99 14.44 13.61 -15.26
CA ASP A 99 14.70 14.70 -16.22
C ASP A 99 15.10 14.15 -17.61
N ASP A 100 15.48 12.87 -17.69
CA ASP A 100 15.69 12.11 -18.93
C ASP A 100 14.39 11.69 -19.63
N GLY A 101 13.23 12.05 -19.08
CA GLY A 101 11.90 11.72 -19.60
C GLY A 101 11.44 10.30 -19.31
N LYS A 102 12.26 9.48 -18.63
CA LYS A 102 11.94 8.09 -18.28
C LYS A 102 11.38 8.00 -16.86
N TYR A 103 10.79 6.86 -16.54
CA TYR A 103 10.06 6.66 -15.28
C TYR A 103 10.78 5.67 -14.39
N ARG A 104 10.98 6.02 -13.10
CA ARG A 104 11.47 5.12 -12.06
C ARG A 104 10.31 4.74 -11.15
N MET A 105 10.08 3.45 -11.01
CA MET A 105 9.15 2.89 -10.03
C MET A 105 9.93 2.40 -8.83
N PHE A 106 9.59 2.90 -7.66
CA PHE A 106 10.11 2.47 -6.37
C PHE A 106 9.11 1.52 -5.75
N ALA A 107 9.56 0.29 -5.52
CA ALA A 107 8.71 -0.83 -5.17
C ALA A 107 9.37 -1.70 -4.09
N SER A 108 8.66 -2.70 -3.61
CA SER A 108 9.25 -3.81 -2.89
C SER A 108 9.00 -5.12 -3.61
N ARG A 109 9.89 -6.09 -3.38
CA ARG A 109 9.72 -7.46 -3.88
C ARG A 109 10.14 -8.50 -2.85
N TRP A 110 9.59 -9.70 -2.96
CA TRP A 110 10.03 -10.88 -2.23
C TRP A 110 9.96 -12.11 -3.13
N ASP A 111 10.61 -13.19 -2.69
CA ASP A 111 10.69 -14.44 -3.44
C ASP A 111 9.29 -15.03 -3.69
N GLN A 112 8.99 -15.32 -4.95
CA GLN A 112 7.73 -15.92 -5.37
C GLN A 112 7.49 -17.27 -4.69
N ALA A 113 8.54 -18.08 -4.52
CA ALA A 113 8.48 -19.43 -3.96
C ALA A 113 8.08 -19.45 -2.47
N LEU A 114 8.05 -18.29 -1.79
CA LEU A 114 7.62 -18.19 -0.40
C LEU A 114 6.16 -17.74 -0.24
N GLY A 115 5.49 -17.35 -1.34
CA GLY A 115 4.12 -16.86 -1.32
C GLY A 115 3.95 -15.50 -0.62
N HIS A 116 2.70 -15.04 -0.46
CA HIS A 116 2.43 -13.69 0.06
C HIS A 116 2.89 -13.49 1.50
N LYS A 117 2.87 -14.54 2.33
CA LYS A 117 3.22 -14.44 3.76
C LYS A 117 4.68 -14.06 4.02
N ALA A 118 5.53 -14.10 2.99
CA ALA A 118 6.92 -13.67 3.05
C ALA A 118 7.14 -12.16 2.88
N TRP A 119 6.09 -11.35 2.70
CA TRP A 119 6.20 -9.88 2.54
C TRP A 119 7.05 -9.21 3.65
N GLY A 120 7.09 -9.75 4.87
CA GLY A 120 7.92 -9.23 5.96
C GLY A 120 9.44 -9.27 5.70
N GLN A 121 9.88 -10.02 4.68
CA GLN A 121 11.26 -10.11 4.21
C GLN A 121 11.47 -9.35 2.88
N SER A 122 10.54 -8.48 2.51
CA SER A 122 10.64 -7.73 1.25
C SER A 122 11.92 -6.90 1.16
N LEU A 123 12.40 -6.73 -0.06
CA LEU A 123 13.55 -5.90 -0.39
C LEU A 123 13.08 -4.70 -1.22
N GLY A 124 13.60 -3.51 -0.90
CA GLY A 124 13.32 -2.29 -1.66
C GLY A 124 14.07 -2.30 -3.00
N VAL A 125 13.33 -2.06 -4.08
CA VAL A 125 13.85 -2.08 -5.45
C VAL A 125 13.47 -0.82 -6.23
N THR A 126 14.26 -0.53 -7.26
CA THR A 126 13.89 0.43 -8.30
C THR A 126 13.76 -0.28 -9.64
N ALA A 127 12.84 0.19 -10.47
CA ALA A 127 12.63 -0.30 -11.82
C ALA A 127 12.46 0.87 -12.80
N ILE A 128 12.88 0.72 -14.05
CA ILE A 128 12.86 1.79 -15.06
C ILE A 128 11.97 1.44 -16.25
N SER A 129 11.28 2.44 -16.81
CA SER A 129 10.60 2.33 -18.10
C SER A 129 10.76 3.58 -18.95
N ASP A 130 10.80 3.40 -20.27
CA ASP A 130 10.76 4.52 -21.24
C ASP A 130 9.35 5.13 -21.36
N THR A 131 8.31 4.46 -20.85
CA THR A 131 6.93 4.98 -20.86
C THR A 131 6.29 4.83 -19.48
N LEU A 132 5.33 5.70 -19.15
CA LEU A 132 4.63 5.67 -17.87
C LEU A 132 3.94 4.31 -17.59
N TYR A 133 3.49 3.62 -18.63
CA TYR A 133 2.68 2.41 -18.47
C TYR A 133 3.50 1.12 -18.46
N GLY A 134 4.82 1.21 -18.67
CA GLY A 134 5.70 0.04 -18.71
C GLY A 134 6.06 -0.43 -20.12
N PRO A 135 6.71 -1.61 -20.23
CA PRO A 135 7.12 -2.47 -19.13
C PRO A 135 8.21 -1.81 -18.29
N TYR A 136 8.14 -1.98 -16.98
CA TYR A 136 9.21 -1.60 -16.06
C TYR A 136 10.21 -2.75 -15.93
N ARG A 137 11.50 -2.44 -16.09
CA ARG A 137 12.59 -3.37 -15.85
C ARG A 137 13.16 -3.15 -14.46
N ASP A 138 13.08 -4.15 -13.62
CA ASP A 138 13.73 -4.19 -12.31
C ASP A 138 15.25 -3.99 -12.43
N LEU A 139 15.79 -3.01 -11.70
CA LEU A 139 17.21 -2.66 -11.68
C LEU A 139 17.94 -3.18 -10.44
N GLY A 140 17.24 -3.89 -9.55
CA GLY A 140 17.79 -4.42 -8.31
C GLY A 140 17.52 -3.54 -7.10
N LEU A 141 18.29 -3.82 -6.04
CA LEU A 141 18.07 -3.25 -4.71
C LEU A 141 18.46 -1.77 -4.66
N VAL A 142 17.68 -0.98 -3.93
CA VAL A 142 17.96 0.46 -3.76
C VAL A 142 19.14 0.68 -2.80
N TRP A 143 19.26 -0.13 -1.74
CA TRP A 143 20.33 -0.05 -0.73
C TRP A 143 20.90 -1.44 -0.38
N PRO A 144 21.62 -2.11 -1.31
CA PRO A 144 22.12 -3.48 -1.09
C PRO A 144 23.04 -3.59 0.14
N ASP A 145 23.85 -2.56 0.41
CA ASP A 145 24.84 -2.56 1.49
C ASP A 145 24.26 -2.21 2.87
N ASN A 146 22.95 -1.88 2.96
CA ASN A 146 22.28 -1.55 4.21
C ASN A 146 21.20 -2.59 4.55
N GLN A 147 21.50 -3.47 5.51
CA GLN A 147 20.61 -4.58 5.89
C GLN A 147 20.16 -5.44 4.69
N GLY A 148 21.03 -5.62 3.70
CA GLY A 148 20.75 -6.46 2.53
C GLY A 148 19.59 -5.97 1.65
N GLY A 149 19.24 -4.67 1.70
CA GLY A 149 18.13 -4.12 0.95
C GLY A 149 16.75 -4.29 1.60
N LEU A 150 16.67 -4.79 2.85
CA LEU A 150 15.40 -4.97 3.56
C LEU A 150 14.55 -3.71 3.46
N GLY A 151 13.30 -3.85 3.02
CA GLY A 151 12.34 -2.77 2.94
C GLY A 151 11.00 -3.16 2.33
N HIS A 152 9.93 -2.71 2.98
CA HIS A 152 8.54 -2.82 2.55
C HIS A 152 7.86 -1.47 2.74
N ASN A 153 6.65 -1.32 2.20
CA ASN A 153 5.93 -0.05 2.18
C ASN A 153 6.78 1.07 1.58
N VAL A 154 7.45 0.78 0.47
CA VAL A 154 8.40 1.68 -0.18
C VAL A 154 7.64 2.82 -0.86
N THR A 155 8.06 4.05 -0.61
CA THR A 155 7.60 5.24 -1.35
C THR A 155 8.77 6.16 -1.65
N ALA A 156 8.60 7.07 -2.60
CA ALA A 156 9.66 7.98 -3.04
C ALA A 156 9.11 9.36 -3.41
N LEU A 157 9.95 10.39 -3.23
CA LEU A 157 9.64 11.77 -3.59
C LEU A 157 10.90 12.55 -3.93
N LYS A 158 10.73 13.66 -4.67
CA LYS A 158 11.75 14.71 -4.78
C LYS A 158 11.59 15.68 -3.60
N MET A 159 12.69 15.96 -2.92
CA MET A 159 12.77 16.86 -1.77
C MET A 159 12.87 18.32 -2.21
N HIS A 160 12.64 19.25 -1.27
CA HIS A 160 12.73 20.70 -1.56
C HIS A 160 14.14 21.16 -1.94
N ASP A 161 15.17 20.43 -1.51
CA ASP A 161 16.58 20.69 -1.83
C ASP A 161 17.00 20.10 -3.18
N GLY A 162 16.07 19.48 -3.92
CA GLY A 162 16.30 18.89 -5.24
C GLY A 162 16.75 17.44 -5.21
N ARG A 163 17.15 16.90 -4.05
CA ARG A 163 17.49 15.48 -3.90
C ARG A 163 16.27 14.60 -4.00
N TYR A 164 16.49 13.31 -4.18
CA TYR A 164 15.46 12.28 -4.12
C TYR A 164 15.55 11.57 -2.78
N ALA A 165 14.39 11.16 -2.27
CA ALA A 165 14.28 10.34 -1.08
C ALA A 165 13.44 9.09 -1.33
N VAL A 166 13.85 7.97 -0.75
CA VAL A 166 13.05 6.75 -0.63
C VAL A 166 12.80 6.49 0.85
N VAL A 167 11.53 6.28 1.21
CA VAL A 167 11.08 6.05 2.59
C VAL A 167 10.55 4.62 2.71
N VAL A 168 10.90 3.97 3.82
CA VAL A 168 10.57 2.56 4.09
C VAL A 168 9.98 2.42 5.48
N SER A 169 8.85 1.72 5.61
CA SER A 169 8.14 1.56 6.89
C SER A 169 7.69 0.12 7.13
N GLU A 170 7.21 -0.18 8.35
CA GLU A 170 6.75 -1.48 8.84
C GLU A 170 7.83 -2.55 9.03
N THR A 171 8.57 -2.93 7.98
CA THR A 171 9.78 -3.77 8.13
C THR A 171 10.95 -2.96 8.69
N ARG A 172 10.85 -1.63 8.64
CA ARG A 172 11.81 -0.66 9.20
C ARG A 172 11.06 0.47 9.91
N GLY A 173 11.78 1.25 10.72
CA GLY A 173 11.21 2.31 11.57
C GLY A 173 10.84 3.62 10.87
N GLY A 174 10.65 3.64 9.54
CA GLY A 174 10.55 4.90 8.79
C GLY A 174 11.92 5.41 8.33
N ASP A 175 12.78 4.52 7.83
CA ASP A 175 14.10 4.90 7.35
C ASP A 175 14.00 5.67 6.03
N VAL A 176 14.85 6.69 5.89
CA VAL A 176 14.95 7.56 4.72
C VAL A 176 16.31 7.36 4.08
N PHE A 177 16.32 7.02 2.80
CA PHE A 177 17.49 6.95 1.95
C PHE A 177 17.44 8.09 0.94
N VAL A 178 18.58 8.74 0.67
CA VAL A 178 18.65 9.89 -0.24
C VAL A 178 19.70 9.72 -1.32
N SER A 179 19.49 10.41 -2.43
CA SER A 179 20.44 10.54 -3.52
C SER A 179 20.27 11.87 -4.26
N ASP A 180 21.35 12.41 -4.81
CA ASP A 180 21.31 13.56 -5.72
C ASP A 180 20.75 13.17 -7.10
N SER A 181 20.75 11.88 -7.44
CA SER A 181 20.22 11.33 -8.68
C SER A 181 19.03 10.40 -8.40
N ILE A 182 18.02 10.43 -9.27
CA ILE A 182 16.88 9.49 -9.19
C ILE A 182 17.31 8.03 -9.33
N ASP A 183 18.50 7.78 -9.89
CA ASP A 183 19.08 6.45 -10.11
C ASP A 183 20.01 5.99 -8.98
N GLY A 184 20.22 6.82 -7.94
CA GLY A 184 21.22 6.55 -6.91
C GLY A 184 22.63 7.03 -7.28
N PRO A 185 23.66 6.65 -6.50
CA PRO A 185 23.60 5.73 -5.37
C PRO A 185 22.81 6.31 -4.18
N TRP A 186 22.23 5.42 -3.38
CA TRP A 186 21.39 5.78 -2.23
C TRP A 186 22.15 5.61 -0.93
N THR A 187 22.07 6.61 -0.06
CA THR A 187 22.67 6.58 1.29
C THR A 187 21.60 6.80 2.34
N GLN A 188 21.66 6.08 3.46
CA GLN A 188 20.73 6.30 4.56
C GLN A 188 20.96 7.68 5.17
N LEU A 189 19.93 8.53 5.13
CA LEU A 189 19.94 9.84 5.78
C LEU A 189 19.64 9.71 7.29
N GLY A 190 18.73 8.80 7.65
CA GLY A 190 18.34 8.56 9.04
C GLY A 190 16.98 7.87 9.13
N THR A 191 16.37 7.93 10.31
CA THR A 191 15.03 7.42 10.60
C THR A 191 14.11 8.56 10.98
N ILE A 192 12.87 8.54 10.48
CA ILE A 192 11.85 9.54 10.80
C ILE A 192 11.64 9.62 12.32
N SER A 193 11.74 10.83 12.85
CA SER A 193 11.44 11.18 14.24
C SER A 193 10.03 11.75 14.34
N LEU A 194 9.32 11.41 15.42
CA LEU A 194 7.96 11.86 15.68
C LEU A 194 7.91 12.67 16.98
N ASP A 195 7.23 13.81 16.95
CA ASP A 195 6.80 14.51 18.14
C ASP A 195 5.39 14.03 18.52
N GLN A 196 5.35 13.26 19.59
CA GLN A 196 4.15 12.61 20.13
C GLN A 196 3.75 13.18 21.48
N SER A 197 4.26 14.36 21.84
CA SER A 197 4.00 15.01 23.13
C SER A 197 2.52 15.31 23.34
N ARG A 198 1.80 15.64 22.25
CA ARG A 198 0.39 16.01 22.27
C ARG A 198 -0.56 14.86 21.92
N PHE A 199 -0.16 13.99 21.00
CA PHE A 199 -0.91 12.81 20.58
C PHE A 199 0.06 11.67 20.26
N GLN A 200 -0.24 10.47 20.71
CA GLN A 200 0.50 9.28 20.32
C GLN A 200 0.15 8.84 18.89
N LEU A 201 1.13 8.27 18.18
CA LEU A 201 0.88 7.48 16.99
C LEU A 201 0.18 6.18 17.40
N VAL A 202 -0.97 5.92 16.80
CA VAL A 202 -1.70 4.67 16.98
C VAL A 202 -1.50 3.73 15.79
N LYS A 203 -1.78 2.44 15.98
CA LYS A 203 -1.49 1.40 14.97
C LYS A 203 -2.51 1.42 13.84
N THR A 204 -3.78 1.54 14.19
CA THR A 204 -4.89 1.50 13.24
C THR A 204 -5.89 2.61 13.55
N PRO A 205 -6.76 2.98 12.60
CA PRO A 205 -7.88 3.88 12.87
C PRO A 205 -8.89 3.31 13.89
N GLY A 206 -8.80 2.03 14.26
CA GLY A 206 -9.59 1.43 15.34
C GLY A 206 -9.08 1.73 16.75
N ASP A 207 -7.86 2.25 16.87
CA ASP A 207 -7.26 2.67 18.12
C ASP A 207 -7.41 4.20 18.27
N VAL A 208 -7.62 4.70 19.48
CA VAL A 208 -7.90 6.13 19.71
C VAL A 208 -6.63 6.83 20.19
N ALA A 209 -6.20 7.87 19.46
CA ALA A 209 -5.18 8.78 19.95
C ALA A 209 -5.80 9.70 21.01
N LEU A 210 -5.19 9.75 22.20
CA LEU A 210 -5.68 10.57 23.30
C LEU A 210 -4.77 11.79 23.42
N ARG A 211 -5.39 12.93 23.68
CA ARG A 211 -4.66 14.19 23.80
C ARG A 211 -3.88 14.21 25.12
N ASP A 212 -2.67 14.76 25.11
CA ASP A 212 -1.85 15.07 26.28
C ASP A 212 -1.62 13.85 27.21
N THR A 213 -1.54 12.64 26.62
CA THR A 213 -1.35 11.36 27.33
C THR A 213 -0.08 10.63 26.83
N PRO A 214 1.11 11.16 27.15
CA PRO A 214 2.39 10.71 26.58
C PRO A 214 2.87 9.33 27.08
N THR A 215 2.14 8.69 28.00
CA THR A 215 2.55 7.41 28.62
C THR A 215 2.18 6.17 27.79
N ALA A 216 1.41 6.32 26.71
CA ALA A 216 1.08 5.21 25.83
C ALA A 216 2.30 4.82 24.98
N THR A 217 2.64 3.53 24.93
CA THR A 217 3.66 3.00 24.03
C THR A 217 3.26 3.30 22.57
N PRO A 218 4.05 4.09 21.83
CA PRO A 218 3.74 4.42 20.45
C PRO A 218 3.66 3.18 19.55
N ALA A 219 2.76 3.23 18.57
CA ALA A 219 2.75 2.23 17.52
C ALA A 219 4.01 2.31 16.64
N LYS A 220 4.33 1.21 15.96
CA LYS A 220 5.39 1.23 14.95
C LYS A 220 4.90 1.97 13.69
N PRO A 221 5.78 2.74 13.03
CA PRO A 221 5.57 3.27 11.68
C PRO A 221 5.12 2.19 10.70
N ALA A 222 3.98 2.39 10.04
CA ALA A 222 3.44 1.46 9.05
C ALA A 222 2.68 2.20 7.94
N ASN A 223 2.83 1.72 6.71
CA ASN A 223 2.17 2.21 5.50
C ASN A 223 2.32 3.73 5.32
N PHE A 224 3.50 4.28 5.57
CA PHE A 224 3.75 5.71 5.41
C PHE A 224 3.57 6.14 3.95
N SER A 225 2.58 6.99 3.71
CA SER A 225 2.51 7.81 2.50
C SER A 225 3.07 9.19 2.82
N VAL A 226 4.03 9.66 2.02
CA VAL A 226 4.81 10.86 2.30
C VAL A 226 4.64 11.83 1.14
N MET A 227 4.40 13.10 1.45
CA MET A 227 4.44 14.17 0.45
C MET A 227 5.23 15.39 0.95
N LEU A 228 5.86 16.07 0.00
CA LEU A 228 6.33 17.44 0.19
C LEU A 228 5.19 18.40 -0.16
N ARG A 229 4.82 19.25 0.79
CA ARG A 229 3.76 20.26 0.64
C ARG A 229 4.28 21.48 -0.10
N SER A 230 3.36 22.23 -0.70
CA SER A 230 3.65 23.51 -1.35
C SER A 230 4.17 24.58 -0.39
N ASP A 231 3.85 24.48 0.91
CA ASP A 231 4.37 25.35 1.96
C ASP A 231 5.76 24.91 2.50
N GLY A 232 6.41 23.95 1.84
CA GLY A 232 7.74 23.44 2.19
C GLY A 232 7.77 22.43 3.33
N ALA A 233 6.65 22.20 4.01
CA ALA A 233 6.53 21.17 5.04
C ALA A 233 6.44 19.76 4.42
N TYR A 234 6.83 18.75 5.19
CA TYR A 234 6.55 17.35 4.86
C TYR A 234 5.32 16.87 5.60
N GLN A 235 4.50 16.07 4.93
CA GLN A 235 3.33 15.42 5.52
C GLN A 235 3.40 13.91 5.34
N ILE A 236 3.04 13.20 6.40
CA ILE A 236 2.87 11.75 6.39
C ILE A 236 1.42 11.43 6.74
N VAL A 237 0.84 10.49 5.99
CA VAL A 237 -0.38 9.77 6.36
C VAL A 237 -0.03 8.28 6.46
N PRO A 238 -0.02 7.69 7.67
CA PRO A 238 0.28 6.29 7.91
C PRO A 238 -1.00 5.47 7.90
N ARG A 239 -0.90 4.15 8.11
CA ARG A 239 -2.07 3.24 8.24
C ARG A 239 -3.16 3.79 9.16
N SER A 240 -2.80 4.41 10.28
CA SER A 240 -3.74 4.97 11.25
C SER A 240 -4.59 6.13 10.73
N GLY A 241 -4.28 6.71 9.58
CA GLY A 241 -4.99 7.88 9.05
C GLY A 241 -4.77 9.15 9.86
N GLN A 242 -3.82 9.17 10.78
CA GLN A 242 -3.41 10.39 11.47
C GLN A 242 -2.63 11.29 10.50
N ILE A 243 -2.71 12.60 10.70
CA ILE A 243 -1.87 13.55 9.95
C ILE A 243 -0.62 13.83 10.76
N LEU A 244 0.55 13.67 10.15
CA LEU A 244 1.83 14.02 10.76
C LEU A 244 2.52 15.09 9.92
N ILE A 245 2.94 16.19 10.54
CA ILE A 245 3.54 17.33 9.85
C ILE A 245 4.94 17.61 10.39
N SER A 246 5.92 17.76 9.49
CA SER A 246 7.22 18.32 9.84
C SER A 246 7.50 19.58 9.03
N ARG A 247 7.99 20.62 9.71
CA ARG A 247 8.49 21.86 9.08
C ARG A 247 10.02 21.97 9.12
N THR A 248 10.69 20.96 9.66
CA THR A 248 12.15 20.97 9.90
C THR A 248 12.92 20.09 8.91
N GLY A 249 12.23 19.21 8.19
CA GLY A 249 12.82 18.39 7.13
C GLY A 249 12.22 17.00 7.05
N ILE A 250 12.68 16.19 6.10
CA ILE A 250 12.13 14.86 5.83
C ILE A 250 12.29 13.88 7.00
N LEU A 251 13.29 14.07 7.86
CA LEU A 251 13.50 13.26 9.07
C LEU A 251 12.64 13.70 10.26
N GLY A 252 11.97 14.85 10.19
CA GLY A 252 11.18 15.35 11.31
C GLY A 252 11.95 16.26 12.28
N PRO A 253 11.46 16.40 13.53
CA PRO A 253 10.31 15.67 14.06
C PRO A 253 9.02 15.99 13.30
N TYR A 254 8.15 14.98 13.15
CA TYR A 254 6.79 15.15 12.68
C TYR A 254 5.84 15.21 13.87
N THR A 255 5.13 16.32 14.03
CA THR A 255 4.08 16.43 15.05
C THR A 255 2.87 15.60 14.63
N VAL A 256 2.40 14.73 15.53
CA VAL A 256 1.13 14.02 15.37
C VAL A 256 -0.01 15.01 15.64
N MET A 257 -0.76 15.36 14.59
CA MET A 257 -1.70 16.49 14.65
C MET A 257 -3.01 16.17 15.39
N GLY A 258 -3.35 14.88 15.56
CA GLY A 258 -4.60 14.45 16.18
C GLY A 258 -4.84 12.95 16.05
N ASP A 259 -6.08 12.54 16.31
CA ASP A 259 -6.58 11.19 16.04
C ASP A 259 -6.80 10.95 14.53
N SER A 260 -7.13 9.72 14.15
CA SER A 260 -7.40 9.33 12.77
C SER A 260 -8.45 10.24 12.09
N VAL A 261 -8.15 10.73 10.89
CA VAL A 261 -9.10 11.56 10.11
C VAL A 261 -10.25 10.76 9.51
N TYR A 262 -10.25 9.43 9.66
CA TYR A 262 -11.32 8.55 9.20
C TYR A 262 -12.43 8.40 10.26
N ARG A 263 -12.09 8.63 11.54
CA ARG A 263 -13.01 8.43 12.65
C ARG A 263 -14.10 9.50 12.62
N GLY A 264 -15.35 9.06 12.70
CA GLY A 264 -16.52 9.94 12.69
C GLY A 264 -16.73 10.67 11.37
N LEU A 265 -16.03 10.25 10.31
CA LEU A 265 -16.19 10.83 8.98
C LEU A 265 -17.41 10.21 8.28
N ASP A 266 -18.39 11.05 7.98
CA ASP A 266 -19.60 10.64 7.27
C ASP A 266 -19.26 10.15 5.85
N GLY A 267 -19.86 9.03 5.44
CA GLY A 267 -19.69 8.46 4.10
C GLY A 267 -18.64 7.36 3.99
N ILE A 268 -17.92 7.03 5.07
CA ILE A 268 -17.11 5.80 5.15
C ILE A 268 -17.55 4.91 6.32
N PRO A 269 -17.41 3.57 6.19
CA PRO A 269 -17.83 2.63 7.23
C PRO A 269 -17.08 2.82 8.54
N GLN A 270 -17.82 3.03 9.63
CA GLN A 270 -17.25 3.20 10.98
C GLN A 270 -17.17 1.87 11.77
N ARG A 271 -17.79 0.80 11.27
CA ARG A 271 -17.95 -0.50 11.97
C ARG A 271 -16.65 -1.31 12.13
N ASP A 272 -15.71 -1.15 11.21
CA ASP A 272 -14.42 -1.85 11.24
C ASP A 272 -13.28 -0.92 10.83
N MET A 273 -12.98 0.03 11.71
CA MET A 273 -11.91 1.00 11.50
C MET A 273 -10.52 0.36 11.45
N ARG A 274 -10.35 -0.87 11.95
CA ARG A 274 -9.07 -1.59 11.89
C ARG A 274 -8.74 -2.11 10.49
N ALA A 275 -9.74 -2.15 9.60
CA ALA A 275 -9.58 -2.62 8.24
C ALA A 275 -9.17 -1.52 7.24
N PHE A 276 -8.96 -0.29 7.69
CA PHE A 276 -8.43 0.78 6.86
C PHE A 276 -6.90 0.73 6.83
N GLU A 277 -6.34 0.76 5.63
CA GLU A 277 -4.91 0.62 5.38
C GLU A 277 -4.52 1.21 4.01
N ASP A 278 -3.22 1.33 3.76
CA ASP A 278 -2.63 1.73 2.49
C ASP A 278 -3.12 3.09 1.99
N PRO A 279 -3.01 4.14 2.81
CA PRO A 279 -3.31 5.47 2.32
C PRO A 279 -2.30 5.89 1.25
N VAL A 280 -2.76 6.73 0.32
CA VAL A 280 -1.91 7.61 -0.46
C VAL A 280 -2.36 9.05 -0.29
N VAL A 281 -1.41 9.95 -0.04
CA VAL A 281 -1.65 11.38 0.12
C VAL A 281 -0.98 12.17 -1.01
N TRP A 282 -1.68 13.18 -1.53
CA TRP A 282 -1.13 14.12 -2.49
C TRP A 282 -1.86 15.47 -2.46
N TYR A 283 -1.37 16.43 -3.23
CA TYR A 283 -2.00 17.73 -3.44
C TYR A 283 -2.17 18.01 -4.93
N SER A 284 -3.39 18.36 -5.37
CA SER A 284 -3.69 18.86 -6.71
C SER A 284 -4.97 19.71 -6.67
N GLY A 285 -5.21 20.56 -7.68
CA GLY A 285 -6.48 21.28 -7.80
C GLY A 285 -6.91 22.15 -6.60
N GLY A 286 -5.99 22.57 -5.72
CA GLY A 286 -6.34 23.33 -4.51
C GLY A 286 -6.80 22.47 -3.32
N TRP A 287 -6.60 21.15 -3.40
CA TRP A 287 -7.04 20.17 -2.41
C TRP A 287 -5.90 19.24 -2.01
N HIS A 288 -5.88 18.90 -0.72
CA HIS A 288 -5.19 17.73 -0.21
C HIS A 288 -6.12 16.54 -0.38
N HIS A 289 -5.56 15.42 -0.83
CA HIS A 289 -6.31 14.22 -1.10
C HIS A 289 -5.76 13.06 -0.29
N ILE A 290 -6.65 12.18 0.17
CA ILE A 290 -6.30 10.84 0.64
C ILE A 290 -7.14 9.84 -0.14
N VAL A 291 -6.51 8.79 -0.66
CA VAL A 291 -7.22 7.55 -1.00
C VAL A 291 -6.80 6.50 0.01
N VAL A 292 -7.76 5.81 0.62
CA VAL A 292 -7.50 4.77 1.62
C VAL A 292 -8.34 3.54 1.33
N ASN A 293 -7.73 2.36 1.44
CA ASN A 293 -8.38 1.07 1.22
C ASN A 293 -9.02 0.56 2.52
N GLN A 294 -10.23 0.02 2.42
CA GLN A 294 -10.87 -0.81 3.44
C GLN A 294 -10.82 -2.26 2.94
N TRP A 295 -9.82 -3.01 3.39
CA TRP A 295 -9.45 -4.28 2.77
C TRP A 295 -10.44 -5.42 3.01
N ARG A 296 -11.32 -5.31 4.03
CA ARG A 296 -12.34 -6.32 4.34
C ARG A 296 -13.58 -6.18 3.45
N GLU A 297 -13.97 -4.94 3.16
CA GLU A 297 -15.07 -4.60 2.25
C GLU A 297 -14.64 -4.59 0.80
N ARG A 298 -13.33 -4.56 0.52
CA ARG A 298 -12.75 -4.49 -0.82
C ARG A 298 -13.13 -3.19 -1.54
N ARG A 299 -13.15 -2.08 -0.80
CA ARG A 299 -13.50 -0.75 -1.33
C ARG A 299 -12.50 0.27 -0.81
N ALA A 300 -12.14 1.22 -1.64
CA ALA A 300 -11.32 2.36 -1.26
C ALA A 300 -12.12 3.66 -1.37
N TYR A 301 -11.79 4.61 -0.51
CA TYR A 301 -12.52 5.86 -0.35
C TYR A 301 -11.59 7.03 -0.64
N HIS A 302 -12.09 8.04 -1.34
CA HIS A 302 -11.35 9.26 -1.64
C HIS A 302 -11.82 10.37 -0.70
N LEU A 303 -10.88 11.03 -0.03
CA LEU A 303 -11.11 12.11 0.93
C LEU A 303 -10.40 13.38 0.44
N ILE A 304 -11.00 14.53 0.73
CA ILE A 304 -10.42 15.85 0.41
C ILE A 304 -10.39 16.77 1.63
N SER A 305 -9.37 17.61 1.72
CA SER A 305 -9.24 18.69 2.71
C SER A 305 -8.54 19.91 2.10
N ARG A 306 -8.90 21.12 2.52
CA ARG A 306 -8.23 22.35 2.05
C ARG A 306 -6.82 22.49 2.64
N ASP A 307 -6.66 22.25 3.94
CA ASP A 307 -5.38 22.44 4.65
C ASP A 307 -4.52 21.18 4.74
N GLY A 308 -5.12 20.00 4.51
CA GLY A 308 -4.48 18.69 4.62
C GLY A 308 -4.31 18.20 6.05
N ILE A 309 -4.92 18.87 7.03
CA ILE A 309 -4.80 18.61 8.47
C ILE A 309 -6.19 18.37 9.07
N THR A 310 -7.16 19.24 8.78
CA THR A 310 -8.51 19.23 9.34
C THR A 310 -9.58 19.28 8.25
N GLY A 311 -10.86 19.21 8.63
CA GLY A 311 -11.97 19.44 7.69
C GLY A 311 -12.04 18.45 6.53
N TRP A 312 -11.57 17.22 6.75
CA TRP A 312 -11.63 16.15 5.76
C TRP A 312 -13.08 15.81 5.42
N ARG A 313 -13.35 15.53 4.15
CA ARG A 313 -14.67 15.15 3.63
C ARG A 313 -14.53 14.02 2.61
N VAL A 314 -15.51 13.13 2.53
CA VAL A 314 -15.54 12.06 1.52
C VAL A 314 -15.93 12.63 0.16
N GLN A 315 -15.13 12.33 -0.87
CA GLN A 315 -15.35 12.65 -2.28
C GLN A 315 -15.47 11.37 -3.12
N GLY A 316 -16.40 10.51 -2.71
CA GLY A 316 -16.83 9.33 -3.44
C GLY A 316 -15.94 8.09 -3.31
N LEU A 317 -16.41 7.02 -3.95
CA LEU A 317 -15.67 5.77 -4.08
C LEU A 317 -14.40 6.01 -4.90
N ALA A 318 -13.25 5.58 -4.37
CA ALA A 318 -11.96 5.63 -5.07
C ALA A 318 -11.83 4.48 -6.06
N TYR A 319 -12.00 3.25 -5.59
CA TYR A 319 -12.01 2.06 -6.42
C TYR A 319 -12.58 0.86 -5.64
N GLU A 320 -12.98 -0.17 -6.37
CA GLU A 320 -13.27 -1.50 -5.82
C GLU A 320 -12.92 -2.55 -6.89
N PRO A 321 -12.39 -3.74 -6.53
CA PRO A 321 -11.92 -4.72 -7.51
C PRO A 321 -12.98 -5.25 -8.48
N GLY A 322 -14.26 -5.22 -8.08
CA GLY A 322 -15.38 -5.65 -8.93
C GLY A 322 -15.82 -4.61 -9.98
N ALA A 323 -15.31 -3.37 -9.92
CA ALA A 323 -15.71 -2.32 -10.84
C ALA A 323 -14.90 -2.36 -12.16
N ASP A 324 -15.54 -1.97 -13.26
CA ASP A 324 -14.96 -1.99 -14.62
C ASP A 324 -14.03 -0.80 -14.92
N PHE A 325 -13.29 -0.30 -13.93
CA PHE A 325 -12.44 0.88 -14.10
C PHE A 325 -11.08 0.52 -14.73
N ILE A 326 -10.55 -0.67 -14.44
CA ILE A 326 -9.35 -1.24 -15.08
C ILE A 326 -9.79 -1.83 -16.42
N ARG A 327 -9.81 -0.97 -17.44
CA ARG A 327 -10.30 -1.30 -18.78
C ARG A 327 -9.33 -0.83 -19.84
N TYR A 328 -9.22 -1.57 -20.93
CA TYR A 328 -8.45 -1.18 -22.10
C TYR A 328 -9.32 -0.42 -23.10
N ALA A 329 -8.67 0.36 -23.97
CA ALA A 329 -9.35 1.08 -25.04
C ALA A 329 -10.15 0.19 -26.03
N ASN A 330 -9.91 -1.13 -26.05
CA ASN A 330 -10.66 -2.10 -26.84
C ASN A 330 -11.87 -2.72 -26.09
N GLY A 331 -12.15 -2.28 -24.86
CA GLY A 331 -13.26 -2.75 -24.05
C GLY A 331 -12.97 -3.94 -23.14
N ALA A 332 -11.81 -4.59 -23.25
CA ALA A 332 -11.39 -5.63 -22.32
C ALA A 332 -11.21 -5.04 -20.90
N ARG A 333 -11.44 -5.86 -19.87
CA ARG A 333 -11.48 -5.46 -18.46
C ARG A 333 -10.63 -6.42 -17.64
N ASN A 334 -10.03 -5.91 -16.57
CA ASN A 334 -9.37 -6.74 -15.58
C ASN A 334 -10.02 -6.60 -14.21
N HIS A 335 -10.35 -7.74 -13.60
CA HIS A 335 -10.86 -7.83 -12.23
C HIS A 335 -9.86 -8.61 -11.38
N TRP A 336 -8.87 -7.88 -10.86
CA TRP A 336 -7.91 -8.44 -9.90
C TRP A 336 -8.62 -8.81 -8.61
N ASN A 337 -8.06 -9.75 -7.85
CA ASN A 337 -8.61 -10.05 -6.53
C ASN A 337 -8.47 -8.79 -5.67
N LYS A 338 -7.25 -8.34 -5.35
CA LYS A 338 -7.04 -7.14 -4.55
C LYS A 338 -6.33 -6.03 -5.31
N LEU A 339 -6.60 -4.81 -4.86
CA LEU A 339 -6.00 -3.55 -5.29
C LEU A 339 -5.55 -2.82 -4.03
N GLU A 340 -4.26 -2.75 -3.80
CA GLU A 340 -3.67 -2.21 -2.57
C GLU A 340 -2.47 -1.32 -2.90
N ARG A 341 -1.94 -0.62 -1.89
CA ARG A 341 -0.82 0.32 -2.04
C ARG A 341 -0.97 1.28 -3.23
N PRO A 342 -2.07 2.05 -3.32
CA PRO A 342 -2.23 2.99 -4.42
C PRO A 342 -1.06 3.98 -4.44
N GLY A 343 -0.52 4.26 -5.63
CA GLY A 343 0.44 5.35 -5.85
C GLY A 343 -0.14 6.40 -6.79
N VAL A 344 0.40 7.61 -6.76
CA VAL A 344 -0.06 8.73 -7.59
C VAL A 344 1.09 9.24 -8.44
N VAL A 345 0.83 9.38 -9.75
CA VAL A 345 1.77 9.99 -10.69
C VAL A 345 1.24 11.36 -11.08
N ILE A 346 2.00 12.40 -10.74
CA ILE A 346 1.66 13.80 -11.04
C ILE A 346 2.57 14.31 -12.14
N GLU A 347 1.98 14.83 -13.21
CA GLU A 347 2.69 15.60 -14.24
C GLU A 347 1.97 16.92 -14.47
N ASN A 348 2.71 18.02 -14.58
CA ASN A 348 2.16 19.37 -14.76
C ASN A 348 1.10 19.75 -13.71
N GLY A 349 1.30 19.31 -12.45
CA GLY A 349 0.39 19.62 -11.34
C GLY A 349 -0.88 18.78 -11.27
N HIS A 350 -1.09 17.84 -12.21
CA HIS A 350 -2.28 17.00 -12.27
C HIS A 350 -1.93 15.52 -12.15
N VAL A 351 -2.82 14.75 -11.52
CA VAL A 351 -2.72 13.29 -11.52
C VAL A 351 -2.94 12.76 -12.95
N VAL A 352 -1.96 12.03 -13.50
CA VAL A 352 -2.04 11.45 -14.86
C VAL A 352 -2.21 9.94 -14.86
N ALA A 353 -1.83 9.29 -13.76
CA ALA A 353 -2.03 7.86 -13.54
C ALA A 353 -2.02 7.54 -12.05
N MET A 354 -2.59 6.38 -11.72
CA MET A 354 -2.37 5.73 -10.43
C MET A 354 -1.70 4.39 -10.62
N THR A 355 -0.94 3.98 -9.62
CA THR A 355 -0.42 2.61 -9.53
C THR A 355 -1.20 1.80 -8.52
N PHE A 356 -1.25 0.49 -8.71
CA PHE A 356 -1.81 -0.45 -7.74
C PHE A 356 -0.93 -1.68 -7.65
N ALA A 357 -0.62 -2.09 -6.44
CA ALA A 357 -0.19 -3.45 -6.20
C ALA A 357 -1.42 -4.37 -6.28
N VAL A 358 -1.36 -5.35 -7.18
CA VAL A 358 -2.46 -6.28 -7.44
C VAL A 358 -2.03 -7.71 -7.18
N VAL A 359 -2.98 -8.49 -6.67
CA VAL A 359 -2.86 -9.95 -6.52
C VAL A 359 -4.09 -10.58 -7.17
N ASP A 360 -3.88 -11.70 -7.86
CA ASP A 360 -4.91 -12.38 -8.65
C ASP A 360 -5.80 -13.32 -7.84
N THR A 361 -5.35 -13.74 -6.65
CA THR A 361 -6.10 -14.56 -5.67
C THR A 361 -6.09 -13.95 -4.27
N PRO A 362 -6.87 -14.46 -3.30
CA PRO A 362 -6.71 -14.05 -1.90
C PRO A 362 -5.27 -14.25 -1.42
N LYS A 363 -4.76 -13.34 -0.59
CA LYS A 363 -3.37 -13.37 -0.08
C LYS A 363 -3.01 -14.68 0.63
N ASP A 364 -3.98 -15.34 1.25
CA ASP A 364 -3.79 -16.61 1.94
C ASP A 364 -3.67 -17.79 0.96
N ASP A 365 -4.20 -17.63 -0.26
CA ASP A 365 -4.16 -18.63 -1.34
C ASP A 365 -2.98 -18.40 -2.28
N GLN A 366 -2.28 -17.26 -2.20
CA GLN A 366 -1.03 -16.99 -2.92
C GLN A 366 0.14 -17.67 -2.19
N THR A 367 0.21 -19.00 -2.24
CA THR A 367 1.32 -19.81 -1.74
C THR A 367 2.47 -19.85 -2.74
N GLY A 368 3.65 -20.30 -2.30
CA GLY A 368 4.82 -20.46 -3.18
C GLY A 368 4.57 -21.37 -4.36
N ASP A 369 5.13 -21.02 -5.53
CA ASP A 369 5.17 -21.84 -6.76
C ASP A 369 3.81 -22.38 -7.25
N ASN A 370 2.69 -21.76 -6.87
CA ASN A 370 1.35 -22.25 -7.21
C ASN A 370 0.72 -21.59 -8.47
N GLY A 371 1.49 -20.79 -9.21
CA GLY A 371 1.02 -20.08 -10.41
C GLY A 371 0.25 -18.78 -10.14
N HIS A 372 0.12 -18.38 -8.88
CA HIS A 372 -0.51 -17.12 -8.46
C HIS A 372 0.53 -16.16 -7.88
N GLY A 373 0.27 -14.86 -7.95
CA GLY A 373 1.27 -13.88 -7.59
C GLY A 373 0.78 -12.45 -7.52
N SER A 374 1.72 -11.53 -7.29
CA SER A 374 1.43 -10.10 -7.30
C SER A 374 2.32 -9.34 -8.26
N LYS A 375 1.76 -8.26 -8.80
CA LYS A 375 2.44 -7.31 -9.68
C LYS A 375 2.01 -5.89 -9.38
N ILE A 376 2.64 -4.93 -10.02
CA ILE A 376 2.21 -3.53 -9.99
C ILE A 376 1.64 -3.17 -11.36
N ILE A 377 0.45 -2.57 -11.39
CA ILE A 377 -0.17 -2.04 -12.61
C ILE A 377 -0.20 -0.51 -12.59
N VAL A 378 -0.28 0.10 -13.77
CA VAL A 378 -0.39 1.56 -13.94
C VAL A 378 -1.64 1.87 -14.73
N VAL A 379 -2.60 2.57 -14.12
CA VAL A 379 -3.92 2.88 -14.68
C VAL A 379 -4.02 4.38 -14.98
N PRO A 380 -4.30 4.79 -16.22
CA PRO A 380 -4.47 6.19 -16.58
C PRO A 380 -5.57 6.89 -15.77
N PHE A 381 -5.35 8.16 -15.42
CA PHE A 381 -6.27 8.95 -14.62
C PHE A 381 -6.45 10.36 -15.21
N ASP A 382 -7.64 10.94 -15.03
CA ASP A 382 -7.97 12.28 -15.52
C ASP A 382 -7.95 13.32 -14.40
N GLY A 383 -6.77 13.56 -13.81
CA GLY A 383 -6.61 14.50 -12.71
C GLY A 383 -6.95 15.93 -13.08
N ALA A 384 -6.69 16.36 -14.33
CA ALA A 384 -7.07 17.69 -14.78
C ALA A 384 -8.59 17.90 -14.78
N ALA A 385 -9.36 16.88 -15.18
CA ALA A 385 -10.82 16.92 -15.06
C ALA A 385 -11.26 16.91 -13.59
N MET A 386 -10.63 16.08 -12.74
CA MET A 386 -10.93 16.04 -11.31
C MET A 386 -10.69 17.38 -10.65
N ASP A 387 -9.52 17.99 -10.86
CA ASP A 387 -9.17 19.27 -10.28
C ASP A 387 -10.15 20.38 -10.68
N ARG A 388 -10.55 20.42 -11.97
CA ARG A 388 -11.56 21.36 -12.46
C ARG A 388 -12.94 21.12 -11.82
N ASP A 389 -13.36 19.87 -11.76
CA ASP A 389 -14.67 19.48 -11.24
C ASP A 389 -14.79 19.69 -9.71
N LEU A 390 -13.66 19.72 -8.99
CA LEU A 390 -13.60 19.99 -7.53
C LEU A 390 -13.24 21.44 -7.18
N ALA A 391 -12.90 22.29 -8.15
CA ALA A 391 -12.37 23.64 -7.88
C ALA A 391 -13.32 24.52 -7.04
N GLY A 392 -14.63 24.38 -7.27
CA GLY A 392 -15.67 25.20 -6.64
C GLY A 392 -16.32 24.61 -5.38
N LEU A 393 -15.85 23.46 -4.89
CA LEU A 393 -16.28 22.89 -3.60
C LEU A 393 -15.67 23.65 -2.41
#